data_AF-A0A0B0N4R4-F1
#
_entry.id   AF-A0A0B0N4R4-F1
#
_cell.length_a   1.000
_cell.length_b   1.000
_cell.length_c   1.000
_cell.angle_alpha   90.00
_cell.angle_beta   90.00
_cell.angle_gamma   90.00
#
_symmetry.space_group_name_H-M   'P 1'
#
loop_
_entity.id
_entity.type
_entity.pdbx_description
1 polymer ?
#
loop_
_entity_poly.entity_id
_entity_poly.type
_entity_poly.pdbx_seq_one_letter_code
_entity_poly.pdbx_strand_id
1 'polypeptide(L)'
;MHTTRLKSFGCVAEDEELLFGQKVGRLQLFDITHRKKDGSPITTEVAEIMEKLKDKRVEYEAIASSDSSVNLDDIDNQIITEVSSPESSQQYMPLTNQAQVEVKRLRDQMAQMQASTVEQITQLKAKAASREAEAQSKYDELQLQLKVKAATRKAEATRKYEEL
;
A
#
# COMPACT_ATOMS: atom_id res chain seq x y z
N MET A 1 68.65 20.18 31.96
CA MET A 1 67.33 20.82 31.76
C MET A 1 67.04 20.76 30.26
N HIS A 2 66.02 20.12 29.70
CA HIS A 2 64.88 19.35 30.21
C HIS A 2 64.67 18.13 29.30
N THR A 3 64.52 16.94 29.88
CA THR A 3 63.93 15.79 29.18
C THR A 3 62.42 15.99 29.17
N THR A 4 61.86 16.36 28.03
CA THR A 4 60.41 16.51 27.89
C THR A 4 59.78 15.12 27.82
N ARG A 5 59.27 14.69 28.97
CA ARG A 5 58.50 13.46 29.18
C ARG A 5 57.18 13.58 28.42
N LEU A 6 57.07 12.91 27.27
CA LEU A 6 55.78 12.70 26.62
C LEU A 6 54.91 11.83 27.55
N LYS A 7 53.89 12.44 28.13
CA LYS A 7 52.82 11.73 28.84
C LYS A 7 52.04 10.95 27.80
N SER A 8 52.28 9.64 27.73
CA SER A 8 51.32 8.72 27.13
C SER A 8 50.04 8.78 27.96
N PHE A 9 49.00 9.41 27.43
CA PHE A 9 47.64 9.14 27.90
C PHE A 9 47.28 7.75 27.40
N GLY A 10 47.32 6.78 28.30
CA GLY A 10 46.62 5.53 28.08
C GLY A 10 45.13 5.83 28.16
N CYS A 11 44.42 5.71 27.03
CA CYS A 11 42.98 5.52 27.06
C CYS A 11 42.74 4.01 27.11
N VAL A 12 42.37 3.56 28.30
CA VAL A 12 41.76 2.25 28.56
C VAL A 12 40.26 2.43 28.36
N ALA A 13 39.70 1.62 27.45
CA ALA A 13 38.28 1.29 27.26
C ALA A 13 37.39 2.47 26.77
N GLU A 14 36.42 2.33 25.87
CA GLU A 14 35.50 1.23 25.59
C GLU A 14 35.09 1.24 24.09
N ASP A 15 34.82 0.05 23.55
CA ASP A 15 34.64 -0.31 22.13
C ASP A 15 33.40 0.30 21.41
N GLU A 16 32.87 1.46 21.82
CA GLU A 16 31.60 2.00 21.29
C GLU A 16 31.73 3.24 20.38
N GLU A 17 32.91 3.86 20.25
CA GLU A 17 33.09 5.09 19.44
C GLU A 17 33.71 4.88 18.03
N LEU A 18 33.86 3.65 17.53
CA LEU A 18 34.62 3.40 16.30
C LEU A 18 33.82 3.38 14.97
N LEU A 19 32.49 3.52 14.97
CA LEU A 19 31.69 3.18 13.77
C LEU A 19 30.85 4.31 13.16
N PHE A 20 31.05 5.58 13.51
CA PHE A 20 30.21 6.66 12.94
C PHE A 20 30.54 7.04 11.47
N GLY A 21 31.55 6.40 10.86
CA GLY A 21 31.93 6.66 9.46
C GLY A 21 32.46 5.45 8.69
N GLN A 22 32.43 4.26 9.29
CA GLN A 22 32.96 3.04 8.68
C GLN A 22 31.80 2.25 8.04
N LYS A 23 31.95 1.80 6.79
CA LYS A 23 31.00 0.85 6.19
C LYS A 23 31.10 -0.46 6.97
N VAL A 24 30.16 -0.64 7.89
CA VAL A 24 29.98 -1.86 8.68
C VAL A 24 29.33 -2.90 7.77
N GLY A 25 29.93 -4.10 7.67
CA GLY A 25 29.36 -5.21 6.91
C GLY A 25 27.98 -5.60 7.47
N ARG A 26 27.13 -6.24 6.66
CA ARG A 26 25.74 -6.56 7.07
C ARG A 26 25.70 -7.51 8.25
N LEU A 27 26.62 -8.47 8.29
CA LEU A 27 26.71 -9.39 9.41
C LEU A 27 27.13 -8.69 10.71
N GLN A 28 28.03 -7.72 10.61
CA GLN A 28 28.46 -6.90 11.74
C GLN A 28 27.31 -6.00 12.24
N LEU A 29 26.48 -5.46 11.33
CA LEU A 29 25.27 -4.72 11.69
C LEU A 29 24.23 -5.62 12.38
N PHE A 30 24.09 -6.87 11.92
CA PHE A 30 23.24 -7.87 12.57
C PHE A 30 23.70 -8.13 14.01
N ASP A 31 25.01 -8.34 14.22
CA ASP A 31 25.58 -8.55 15.55
C ASP A 31 25.34 -7.39 16.52
N ILE A 32 25.47 -6.14 16.05
CA ILE A 32 25.27 -4.95 16.88
C ILE A 32 23.80 -4.77 17.23
N THR A 33 22.89 -5.00 16.28
CA THR A 33 21.44 -4.80 16.49
C THR A 33 20.81 -5.88 17.38
N HIS A 34 21.40 -7.08 17.45
CA HIS A 34 20.85 -8.21 18.18
C HIS A 34 21.58 -8.51 19.51
N ARG A 35 22.49 -7.64 19.93
CA ARG A 35 23.14 -7.66 21.25
C ARG A 35 22.55 -6.59 22.17
N LYS A 36 22.49 -6.92 23.46
CA LYS A 36 22.22 -5.95 24.53
C LYS A 36 23.49 -5.15 24.81
N LYS A 37 23.35 -4.11 25.63
CA LYS A 37 24.47 -3.25 26.07
C LYS A 37 25.58 -3.99 26.81
N ASP A 38 25.26 -5.13 27.43
CA ASP A 38 26.23 -5.99 28.10
C ASP A 38 26.97 -6.95 27.13
N GLY A 39 26.72 -6.82 25.82
CA GLY A 39 27.28 -7.67 24.77
C GLY A 39 26.60 -9.03 24.63
N SER A 40 25.61 -9.37 25.47
CA SER A 40 24.89 -10.65 25.38
C SER A 40 23.84 -10.64 24.26
N PRO A 41 23.53 -11.79 23.63
CA PRO A 41 22.41 -11.91 22.70
C PRO A 41 21.08 -11.56 23.38
N ILE A 42 20.16 -10.94 22.63
CA ILE A 42 18.84 -10.58 23.18
C ILE A 42 18.05 -11.82 23.62
N THR A 43 18.11 -12.91 22.85
CA THR A 43 17.48 -14.20 23.14
C THR A 43 18.45 -15.37 22.90
N THR A 44 18.11 -16.55 23.42
CA THR A 44 18.89 -17.79 23.20
C THR A 44 18.82 -18.26 21.74
N GLU A 45 17.71 -18.03 21.05
CA GLU A 45 17.55 -18.33 19.62
C GLU A 45 18.49 -17.46 18.77
N VAL A 46 18.58 -16.17 19.10
CA VAL A 46 19.56 -15.26 18.47
C VAL A 46 20.99 -15.75 18.74
N ALA A 47 21.29 -16.24 19.94
CA ALA A 47 22.61 -16.79 20.25
C ALA A 47 22.98 -17.97 19.32
N GLU A 48 22.05 -18.89 19.09
CA GLU A 48 22.22 -20.04 18.19
C GLU A 48 22.39 -19.59 16.72
N ILE A 49 21.61 -18.60 16.28
CA ILE A 49 21.72 -18.01 14.94
C ILE A 49 23.10 -17.37 14.74
N MET A 50 23.57 -16.60 15.73
CA MET A 50 24.89 -15.96 15.68
C MET A 50 26.04 -16.97 15.63
N GLU A 51 25.92 -18.09 16.35
CA GLU A 51 26.88 -19.19 16.29
C GLU A 51 26.95 -19.79 14.88
N LYS A 52 25.78 -20.11 14.30
CA LYS A 52 25.69 -20.63 12.92
C LYS A 52 26.23 -19.65 11.88
N LEU A 53 25.96 -18.35 12.02
CA LEU A 53 26.48 -17.32 11.13
C LEU A 53 28.01 -17.22 11.17
N LYS A 54 28.62 -17.39 12.36
CA LYS A 54 30.08 -17.39 12.50
C LYS A 54 30.72 -18.59 11.81
N ASP A 55 30.16 -19.77 11.99
CA ASP A 55 30.65 -20.99 11.33
C ASP A 55 30.55 -20.88 9.80
N LYS A 56 29.40 -20.40 9.31
CA LYS A 56 29.14 -20.23 7.87
C LYS A 56 30.04 -19.16 7.23
N ARG A 57 30.36 -18.09 7.96
CA ARG A 57 31.32 -17.06 7.51
C ARG A 57 32.70 -17.65 7.25
N VAL A 58 33.19 -18.54 8.11
CA VAL A 58 34.51 -19.18 7.91
C VAL A 58 34.51 -20.06 6.67
N GLU A 59 33.42 -20.80 6.41
CA GLU A 59 33.24 -21.62 5.20
C GLU A 59 33.30 -20.77 3.92
N TYR A 60 32.52 -19.68 3.86
CA TYR A 60 32.48 -18.81 2.69
C TYR A 60 33.71 -17.91 2.51
N GLU A 61 34.37 -17.47 3.59
CA GLU A 61 35.63 -16.72 3.53
C GLU A 61 36.76 -17.59 2.92
N ALA A 62 36.78 -18.89 3.21
CA ALA A 62 37.68 -19.83 2.56
C ALA A 62 37.38 -20.01 1.05
N ILE A 63 36.11 -20.00 0.66
CA ILE A 63 35.68 -20.10 -0.76
C ILE A 63 36.04 -18.82 -1.51
N ALA A 64 35.74 -17.64 -0.95
CA ALA A 64 36.06 -16.35 -1.56
C ALA A 64 37.58 -16.08 -1.64
N SER A 65 38.36 -16.62 -0.71
CA SER A 65 39.82 -16.63 -0.81
C SER A 65 40.32 -17.38 -2.06
N SER A 66 39.57 -18.40 -2.52
CA SER A 66 39.87 -19.13 -3.75
C SER A 66 39.28 -18.48 -5.00
N ASP A 67 38.18 -17.74 -4.89
CA ASP A 67 37.50 -17.07 -6.01
C ASP A 67 37.45 -15.55 -5.77
N SER A 68 38.46 -14.85 -6.28
CA SER A 68 38.62 -13.40 -6.15
C SER A 68 37.49 -12.56 -6.78
N SER A 69 36.51 -13.19 -7.44
CA SER A 69 35.37 -12.52 -8.07
C SER A 69 34.16 -12.32 -7.16
N VAL A 70 34.14 -12.95 -5.99
CA VAL A 70 32.99 -12.92 -5.07
C VAL A 70 33.06 -11.68 -4.15
N ASN A 71 32.03 -10.84 -4.20
CA ASN A 71 31.92 -9.65 -3.35
C ASN A 71 31.51 -10.05 -1.92
N LEU A 72 32.23 -9.56 -0.90
CA LEU A 72 31.95 -9.84 0.52
C LEU A 72 30.52 -9.44 0.94
N ASP A 73 29.96 -8.35 0.38
CA ASP A 73 28.57 -7.96 0.66
C ASP A 73 27.55 -8.98 0.11
N ASP A 74 27.90 -9.70 -0.96
CA ASP A 74 27.05 -10.73 -1.57
C ASP A 74 27.04 -12.00 -0.71
N ILE A 75 28.21 -12.33 -0.16
CA ILE A 75 28.40 -13.44 0.79
C ILE A 75 27.60 -13.22 2.07
N ASP A 76 27.68 -12.02 2.66
CA ASP A 76 26.92 -11.69 3.86
C ASP A 76 25.40 -11.82 3.63
N ASN A 77 24.90 -11.40 2.46
CA ASN A 77 23.48 -11.53 2.10
C ASN A 77 23.05 -12.99 1.93
N GLN A 78 23.90 -13.80 1.29
CA GLN A 78 23.64 -15.21 1.09
C GLN A 78 23.58 -15.95 2.43
N ILE A 79 24.57 -15.72 3.30
CA ILE A 79 24.66 -16.36 4.62
C ILE A 79 23.46 -15.97 5.51
N ILE A 80 23.08 -14.69 5.53
CA ILE A 80 21.90 -14.25 6.30
C ILE A 80 20.63 -14.92 5.77
N THR A 81 20.48 -15.06 4.45
CA THR A 81 19.30 -15.69 3.85
C THR A 81 19.24 -17.19 4.16
N GLU A 82 20.38 -17.91 4.11
CA GLU A 82 20.43 -19.34 4.42
C GLU A 82 20.22 -19.64 5.91
N VAL A 83 20.85 -18.87 6.81
CA VAL A 83 20.74 -19.10 8.26
C VAL A 83 19.42 -18.55 8.84
N SER A 84 18.93 -17.43 8.32
CA SER A 84 17.64 -16.84 8.75
C SER A 84 16.44 -17.47 8.08
N SER A 85 16.64 -18.42 7.17
CA SER A 85 15.58 -19.26 6.61
C SER A 85 15.63 -20.64 7.30
N PRO A 86 14.86 -20.84 8.39
CA PRO A 86 14.50 -22.19 8.78
C PRO A 86 13.86 -22.91 7.58
N GLU A 87 13.92 -24.23 7.57
CA GLU A 87 13.21 -25.11 6.64
C GLU A 87 11.67 -25.00 6.74
N SER A 88 11.11 -23.78 6.79
CA SER A 88 9.67 -23.51 6.80
C SER A 88 9.10 -23.31 5.39
N SER A 89 9.86 -23.62 4.33
CA SER A 89 9.34 -23.70 2.95
C SER A 89 8.24 -24.77 2.78
N GLN A 90 7.89 -25.52 3.83
CA GLN A 90 6.74 -26.42 3.86
C GLN A 90 5.72 -26.13 4.98
N GLN A 91 5.78 -24.98 5.64
CA GLN A 91 4.74 -24.60 6.62
C GLN A 91 4.29 -23.15 6.45
N TYR A 92 3.90 -22.80 5.23
CA TYR A 92 3.19 -21.55 4.96
C TYR A 92 1.77 -21.82 4.44
N MET A 93 0.85 -22.22 5.35
CA MET A 93 -0.60 -21.95 5.30
C MET A 93 -1.30 -22.49 6.57
N PRO A 94 -2.20 -21.73 7.25
CA PRO A 94 -3.42 -21.18 6.66
C PRO A 94 -3.85 -19.76 7.14
N LEU A 95 -2.94 -18.89 7.57
CA LEU A 95 -3.33 -17.53 8.04
C LEU A 95 -3.69 -16.56 6.89
N THR A 96 -3.29 -16.89 5.66
CA THR A 96 -3.62 -16.11 4.45
C THR A 96 -5.10 -16.18 4.06
N ASN A 97 -5.86 -17.12 4.59
CA ASN A 97 -7.26 -17.34 4.17
C ASN A 97 -8.22 -16.32 4.79
N GLN A 98 -8.07 -15.96 6.06
CA GLN A 98 -9.03 -15.06 6.72
C GLN A 98 -8.97 -13.65 6.14
N ALA A 99 -7.76 -13.08 6.01
CA ALA A 99 -7.58 -11.76 5.43
C ALA A 99 -8.04 -11.71 3.96
N GLN A 100 -7.78 -12.76 3.17
CA GLN A 100 -8.27 -12.83 1.78
C GLN A 100 -9.79 -12.99 1.69
N VAL A 101 -10.41 -13.76 2.59
CA VAL A 101 -11.87 -13.92 2.66
C VAL A 101 -12.54 -12.61 3.03
N GLU A 102 -11.99 -11.87 4.00
CA GLU A 102 -12.51 -10.55 4.39
C GLU A 102 -12.34 -9.51 3.27
N VAL A 103 -11.19 -9.50 2.60
CA VAL A 103 -10.96 -8.63 1.43
C VAL A 103 -11.93 -8.97 0.29
N LYS A 104 -12.20 -10.25 0.04
CA LYS A 104 -13.16 -10.68 -0.98
C LYS A 104 -14.59 -10.24 -0.62
N ARG A 105 -15.01 -10.47 0.63
CA ARG A 105 -16.31 -10.06 1.14
C ARG A 105 -16.52 -8.54 1.03
N LEU A 106 -15.50 -7.76 1.38
CA LEU A 106 -15.55 -6.30 1.23
C LEU A 106 -15.65 -5.88 -0.24
N ARG A 107 -14.93 -6.55 -1.14
CA ARG A 107 -15.03 -6.32 -2.59
C ARG A 107 -16.44 -6.59 -3.11
N ASP A 108 -17.03 -7.71 -2.71
CA ASP A 108 -18.38 -8.10 -3.12
C ASP A 108 -19.43 -7.11 -2.57
N GLN A 109 -19.27 -6.65 -1.32
CA GLN A 109 -20.12 -5.61 -0.73
C GLN A 109 -19.99 -4.27 -1.46
N MET A 110 -18.77 -3.86 -1.82
CA MET A 110 -18.54 -2.65 -2.61
C MET A 110 -19.19 -2.75 -3.99
N ALA A 111 -19.06 -3.90 -4.66
CA ALA A 111 -19.69 -4.14 -5.94
C ALA A 111 -21.23 -4.09 -5.84
N GLN A 112 -21.81 -4.66 -4.78
CA GLN A 112 -23.24 -4.60 -4.53
C GLN A 112 -23.73 -3.17 -4.27
N MET A 113 -23.00 -2.39 -3.47
CA MET A 113 -23.35 -0.97 -3.23
C MET A 113 -23.23 -0.14 -4.52
N GLN A 114 -22.21 -0.38 -5.33
CA GLN A 114 -22.07 0.27 -6.64
C GLN A 114 -23.23 -0.08 -7.57
N ALA A 115 -23.59 -1.36 -7.67
CA ALA A 115 -24.71 -1.82 -8.50
C ALA A 115 -26.03 -1.16 -8.05
N SER A 116 -26.32 -1.14 -6.75
CA SER A 116 -27.51 -0.49 -6.21
C SER A 116 -27.53 1.02 -6.47
N THR A 117 -26.38 1.69 -6.37
CA THR A 117 -26.28 3.13 -6.65
C THR A 117 -26.52 3.43 -8.13
N VAL A 118 -25.93 2.65 -9.03
CA VAL A 118 -26.13 2.79 -10.48
C VAL A 118 -27.58 2.53 -10.86
N GLU A 119 -28.23 1.54 -10.25
CA GLU A 119 -29.64 1.25 -10.45
C GLU A 119 -30.53 2.43 -10.01
N GLN A 120 -30.28 3.00 -8.82
CA GLN A 120 -31.03 4.17 -8.32
C GLN A 120 -30.84 5.40 -9.23
N ILE A 121 -29.61 5.67 -9.69
CA ILE A 121 -29.34 6.76 -10.65
C ILE A 121 -30.13 6.55 -11.94
N THR A 122 -30.16 5.32 -12.45
CA THR A 122 -30.88 4.99 -13.67
C THR A 122 -32.39 5.19 -13.50
N GLN A 123 -32.96 4.73 -12.38
CA GLN A 123 -34.37 4.93 -12.07
C GLN A 123 -34.73 6.42 -11.92
N LEU A 124 -33.91 7.19 -11.22
CA LEU A 124 -34.12 8.64 -11.07
C LEU A 124 -34.04 9.37 -12.41
N LYS A 125 -33.11 8.99 -13.28
CA LYS A 125 -32.97 9.56 -14.62
C LYS A 125 -34.19 9.24 -15.50
N ALA A 126 -34.67 8.00 -15.47
CA ALA A 126 -35.88 7.60 -16.18
C ALA A 126 -37.12 8.36 -15.67
N LYS A 127 -37.24 8.51 -14.35
CA LYS A 127 -38.32 9.27 -13.72
C LYS A 127 -38.27 10.76 -14.05
N ALA A 128 -37.07 11.34 -14.10
CA ALA A 128 -36.88 12.74 -14.51
C ALA A 128 -37.30 12.94 -15.98
N ALA A 129 -36.85 12.08 -16.89
CA ALA A 129 -37.24 12.14 -18.30
C ALA A 129 -38.75 11.98 -18.52
N SER A 130 -39.39 11.07 -17.78
CA SER A 130 -40.85 10.88 -17.83
C SER A 130 -41.60 12.13 -17.35
N ARG A 131 -41.16 12.76 -16.26
CA ARG A 131 -41.77 14.00 -15.76
C ARG A 131 -41.60 15.18 -16.72
N GLU A 132 -40.43 15.28 -17.35
CA GLU A 132 -40.14 16.31 -18.34
C GLU A 132 -41.04 16.13 -19.59
N ALA A 133 -41.17 14.91 -20.09
CA ALA A 133 -42.06 14.60 -21.22
C ALA A 133 -43.54 14.92 -20.91
N GLU A 134 -44.00 14.61 -19.70
CA GLU A 134 -45.37 14.94 -19.27
C GLU A 134 -45.59 16.46 -19.19
N ALA A 135 -44.63 17.20 -18.64
CA ALA A 135 -44.69 18.66 -18.59
C ALA A 135 -44.72 19.28 -19.99
N GLN A 136 -43.91 18.78 -20.92
CA GLN A 136 -43.88 19.24 -22.30
C GLN A 136 -45.23 18.97 -23.00
N SER A 137 -45.79 17.77 -22.83
CA SER A 137 -47.11 17.42 -23.39
C SER A 137 -48.21 18.36 -22.90
N LYS A 138 -48.25 18.64 -21.59
CA LYS A 138 -49.22 19.61 -21.01
C LYS A 138 -49.05 21.02 -21.57
N TYR A 139 -47.81 21.45 -21.79
CA TYR A 139 -47.52 22.75 -22.38
C TYR A 139 -48.03 22.84 -23.82
N ASP A 140 -47.75 21.82 -24.64
CA ASP A 140 -48.18 21.76 -26.04
C ASP A 140 -49.71 21.72 -26.16
N GLU A 141 -50.38 20.97 -25.27
CA GLU A 141 -51.83 20.91 -25.20
C GLU A 141 -52.46 22.28 -24.85
N LEU A 142 -51.92 22.99 -23.87
CA LEU A 142 -52.40 24.34 -23.51
C LEU A 142 -52.19 25.33 -24.67
N GLN A 143 -51.05 25.25 -25.35
CA GLN A 143 -50.78 26.06 -26.55
C GLN A 143 -51.82 25.80 -27.65
N LEU A 144 -52.20 24.54 -27.86
CA LEU A 144 -53.24 24.18 -28.83
C LEU A 144 -54.62 24.70 -28.40
N GLN A 145 -55.00 24.53 -27.13
CA GLN A 145 -56.28 25.06 -26.61
C GLN A 145 -56.39 26.58 -26.78
N LEU A 146 -55.31 27.32 -26.52
CA LEU A 146 -55.28 28.77 -26.71
C LEU A 146 -55.47 29.16 -28.19
N LYS A 147 -54.79 28.46 -29.11
CA LYS A 147 -54.95 28.69 -30.56
C LYS A 147 -56.37 28.41 -31.03
N VAL A 148 -56.95 27.29 -30.61
CA VAL A 148 -58.34 26.92 -30.94
C VAL A 148 -59.30 27.99 -30.42
N LYS A 149 -59.19 28.37 -29.15
CA LYS A 149 -60.06 29.39 -28.54
C LYS A 149 -59.93 30.76 -29.22
N ALA A 150 -58.72 31.16 -29.62
CA ALA A 150 -58.50 32.37 -30.39
C ALA A 150 -59.16 32.30 -31.78
N ALA A 151 -59.05 31.16 -32.47
CA ALA A 151 -59.69 30.95 -33.77
C ALA A 151 -61.22 30.98 -33.67
N THR A 152 -61.81 30.32 -32.66
CA THR A 152 -63.26 30.33 -32.42
C THR A 152 -63.77 31.75 -32.19
N ARG A 153 -63.11 32.52 -31.30
CA ARG A 153 -63.49 33.92 -31.05
C ARG A 153 -63.37 34.81 -32.28
N LYS A 154 -62.33 34.58 -33.10
CA LYS A 154 -62.15 35.30 -34.36
C LYS A 154 -63.27 34.99 -35.35
N ALA A 155 -63.66 33.72 -35.48
CA ALA A 155 -64.75 33.30 -36.35
C ALA A 155 -66.14 33.80 -35.88
N GLU A 156 -66.39 33.81 -34.56
CA GLU A 156 -67.61 34.40 -33.99
C GLU A 156 -67.67 35.91 -34.23
N ALA A 157 -66.53 36.61 -34.10
CA ALA A 157 -66.47 38.04 -34.39
C ALA A 157 -66.75 38.33 -35.86
N THR A 158 -66.17 37.57 -36.81
CA THR A 158 -66.42 37.77 -38.24
C THR A 158 -67.88 37.51 -38.63
N ARG A 159 -68.51 36.46 -38.09
CA ARG A 159 -69.94 36.18 -38.34
C ARG A 159 -70.86 37.31 -37.90
N LYS A 160 -70.58 37.93 -36.74
CA LYS A 160 -71.40 39.05 -36.23
C LYS A 160 -71.36 40.29 -37.14
N TYR A 161 -70.29 40.48 -37.92
CA TYR A 161 -70.20 41.59 -38.87
C TYR A 161 -70.79 41.24 -40.26
N GLU A 162 -70.93 39.96 -40.59
CA GLU A 162 -71.56 39.52 -41.85
C GLU A 162 -73.09 39.44 -41.78
N GLU A 163 -73.68 39.38 -40.57
CA GLU A 163 -75.14 39.39 -40.33
C GLU A 163 -75.74 40.81 -40.17
N LEU A 164 -74.94 41.88 -40.33
CA LEU A 164 -75.36 43.29 -40.32
C LEU A 164 -75.48 43.86 -41.73
#